data_AF-A0A5A7NQ08-F1
#
_entry.id   AF-A0A5A7NQ08-F1
#
_cell.length_a   1.000
_cell.length_b   1.000
_cell.length_c   1.000
_cell.angle_alpha   90.00
_cell.angle_beta   90.00
_cell.angle_gamma   90.00
#
_symmetry.space_group_name_H-M   'P 1'
#
loop_
_entity.id
_entity.type
_entity.pdbx_description
1 polymer ?
#
loop_
_entity_poly.entity_id
_entity_poly.type
_entity_poly.pdbx_seq_one_letter_code
_entity_poly.pdbx_strand_id
1 'polypeptide(L)' 'MFAGLQGWHLVIIIVLALLLFGAPKLPGLARSIGQSLRIFKSEVRQMKDEDPKAGAPGETVEGKVVEPDQRDRNA' A
#
# COMPACT_ATOMS: atom_id res chain seq x y z
N MET A 1 21.77 -3.76 -29.33
CA MET A 1 22.84 -4.03 -28.34
C MET A 1 22.35 -3.89 -26.89
N PHE A 2 21.11 -4.34 -26.57
CA PHE A 2 20.51 -4.19 -25.22
C PHE A 2 19.82 -5.47 -24.71
N ALA A 3 20.09 -6.62 -25.35
CA ALA A 3 19.57 -7.92 -24.91
C ALA A 3 20.40 -8.55 -23.76
N GLY A 4 21.16 -7.73 -23.02
CA GLY A 4 22.06 -8.15 -21.93
C GLY A 4 21.48 -8.00 -20.53
N LEU A 5 20.32 -7.34 -20.37
CA LEU A 5 19.55 -7.35 -19.13
C LEU A 5 18.81 -8.68 -18.99
N GLN A 6 19.55 -9.79 -19.08
CA GLN A 6 19.07 -11.08 -18.62
C GLN A 6 18.70 -10.87 -17.16
N GLY A 7 17.43 -11.09 -16.81
CA GLY A 7 16.88 -10.91 -15.46
C GLY A 7 17.69 -11.60 -14.35
N TRP A 8 18.62 -12.47 -14.73
CA TRP A 8 19.69 -12.99 -13.90
C TRP A 8 20.47 -11.93 -13.10
N HIS A 9 20.72 -10.74 -13.67
CA HIS A 9 21.40 -9.66 -12.94
C HIS A 9 20.57 -9.17 -11.75
N LEU A 10 19.24 -9.10 -11.91
CA LEU A 10 18.34 -8.71 -10.82
C LEU A 10 18.36 -9.73 -9.68
N VAL A 11 18.43 -11.03 -10.02
CA VAL A 11 18.59 -12.10 -9.02
C VAL A 11 19.90 -11.93 -8.25
N ILE A 12 21.02 -11.68 -8.93
CA ILE A 12 22.32 -11.44 -8.29
C ILE A 12 22.26 -10.24 -7.33
N ILE A 13 21.63 -9.14 -7.74
CA ILE A 13 21.47 -7.94 -6.89
C ILE A 13 20.63 -8.27 -5.65
N ILE A 14 19.55 -9.03 -5.79
CA ILE A 14 18.72 -9.46 -4.65
C ILE A 14 19.52 -10.35 -3.70
N VAL A 15 20.33 -11.28 -4.22
CA VAL A 15 21.19 -12.13 -3.40
C VAL A 15 22.21 -11.28 -2.62
N LEU A 16 22.86 -10.30 -3.27
CA LEU A 16 23.76 -9.37 -2.59
C LEU A 16 23.04 -8.55 -1.53
N ALA A 17 21.86 -8.01 -1.85
CA ALA A 17 21.07 -7.24 -0.89
C ALA A 17 20.67 -8.10 0.33
N LEU A 18 20.31 -9.37 0.12
CA LEU A 18 20.02 -10.31 1.20
C LEU A 18 21.26 -10.63 2.05
N LEU A 19 22.45 -10.70 1.46
CA LEU A 19 23.70 -10.91 2.19
C LEU A 19 24.10 -9.68 3.03
N LEU A 20 23.94 -8.47 2.49
CA LEU A 20 24.29 -7.22 3.16
C LEU A 20 23.27 -6.83 4.25
N PHE A 21 21.99 -6.90 3.92
CA PHE A 21 20.90 -6.46 4.81
C PHE A 21 20.32 -7.60 5.65
N GLY A 22 20.43 -8.85 5.20
CA GLY A 22 19.76 -9.99 5.82
C GLY A 22 18.30 -10.16 5.37
N ALA A 23 17.85 -11.42 5.30
CA ALA A 23 16.47 -11.78 4.95
C ALA A 23 15.36 -11.07 5.76
N PRO A 24 15.48 -10.83 7.09
CA PRO A 24 14.40 -10.18 7.84
C PRO A 24 14.36 -8.65 7.68
N LYS A 25 15.43 -8.00 7.21
CA LYS A 25 15.50 -6.53 7.13
C LYS A 25 14.89 -5.98 5.84
N LEU A 26 15.00 -6.68 4.71
CA LEU A 26 14.34 -6.30 3.46
C LEU A 26 12.82 -6.17 3.57
N PRO A 27 12.06 -7.13 4.15
CA PRO A 27 10.61 -6.98 4.30
C PRO A 27 10.24 -5.87 5.29
N GLY A 28 11.07 -5.59 6.28
CA GLY A 28 10.88 -4.46 7.19
C GLY A 28 10.95 -3.12 6.48
N LEU A 29 12.03 -2.89 5.71
CA LEU A 29 12.23 -1.67 4.92
C LEU A 29 11.16 -1.51 3.83
N ALA A 30 10.78 -2.60 3.16
CA ALA A 30 9.71 -2.57 2.16
C ALA A 30 8.36 -2.20 2.79
N ARG A 31 8.04 -2.71 3.98
CA ARG A 31 6.80 -2.35 4.70
C ARG A 31 6.77 -0.87 5.08
N SER A 32 7.84 -0.33 5.66
CA SER A 32 7.89 1.08 6.04
C SER A 32 7.78 2.01 4.83
N ILE A 33 8.52 1.71 3.75
CA ILE A 33 8.44 2.48 2.50
C ILE A 33 7.04 2.35 1.87
N GLY A 34 6.46 1.14 1.88
CA GLY A 34 5.12 0.89 1.36
C GLY A 34 4.03 1.66 2.11
N GLN A 35 4.14 1.79 3.44
CA GLN A 35 3.24 2.62 4.24
C GLN A 35 3.36 4.10 3.88
N SER A 36 4.58 4.64 3.76
CA SER A 36 4.80 6.03 3.32
C SER A 36 4.27 6.30 1.91
N LEU A 37 4.50 5.37 0.98
CA LEU A 37 3.98 5.45 -0.39
C LEU A 37 2.45 5.35 -0.45
N ARG A 38 1.82 4.54 0.40
CA ARG A 38 0.35 4.44 0.48
C ARG A 38 -0.27 5.77 0.87
N ILE A 39 0.27 6.41 1.92
CA ILE A 39 -0.20 7.71 2.39
C ILE A 39 -0.03 8.75 1.29
N PHE A 40 1.18 8.84 0.71
CA PHE A 40 1.46 9.75 -0.40
C PHE A 40 0.55 9.48 -1.61
N LYS A 41 0.28 8.22 -1.95
CA LYS A 41 -0.62 7.85 -3.04
C LYS A 41 -2.07 8.26 -2.77
N SER A 42 -2.54 8.12 -1.53
CA SER A 42 -3.88 8.53 -1.12
C SER A 42 -4.04 10.05 -1.21
N GLU A 43 -3.07 10.81 -0.70
CA GLU A 43 -3.04 12.28 -0.80
C GLU A 43 -3.03 12.74 -2.27
N VAL A 44 -2.14 12.15 -3.08
CA VAL A 44 -2.01 12.48 -4.51
C VAL A 44 -3.24 12.04 -5.32
N ARG A 45 -3.94 10.98 -4.91
CA ARG A 45 -5.23 10.58 -5.52
C ARG A 45 -6.31 11.59 -5.18
N GLN A 46 -6.44 11.98 -3.92
CA GLN A 46 -7.40 12.98 -3.49
C GLN A 46 -7.22 14.30 -4.23
N MET A 47 -5.98 14.75 -4.43
CA MET A 47 -5.66 15.93 -5.25
C MET A 47 -6.00 15.76 -6.74
N LYS A 48 -5.94 14.54 -7.28
CA LYS A 48 -6.31 14.24 -8.68
C LYS A 48 -7.80 13.99 -8.88
N ASP A 49 -8.51 13.54 -7.85
CA ASP A 49 -9.93 13.22 -7.87
C ASP A 49 -10.80 14.48 -7.66
N GLU A 50 -10.22 15.61 -7.23
CA GLU A 50 -10.85 16.94 -7.25
C GLU A 50 -11.01 17.52 -8.68
N ASP A 51 -10.44 16.88 -9.70
CA ASP A 51 -10.84 17.04 -11.11
C ASP A 51 -11.95 16.03 -11.45
N PRO A 52 -13.18 16.47 -11.81
CA PRO A 52 -14.35 15.60 -11.86
C PRO A 52 -14.34 14.76 -13.14
N LYS A 53 -13.66 13.61 -13.12
CA LYS A 53 -13.95 12.39 -13.93
C LYS A 53 -12.81 11.36 -13.80
N ALA A 54 -12.94 10.41 -12.87
CA ALA A 54 -12.65 8.98 -13.12
C ALA A 54 -12.85 8.17 -11.83
N GLY A 55 -13.64 7.10 -11.92
CA GLY A 55 -14.06 6.29 -10.78
C GLY A 55 -12.95 5.43 -10.16
N ALA A 56 -13.18 5.08 -8.90
CA ALA A 56 -12.33 4.28 -8.05
C ALA A 56 -12.43 2.77 -8.36
N PRO A 57 -11.33 2.03 -8.20
CA PRO A 57 -11.39 0.64 -7.75
C PRO A 57 -10.76 0.55 -6.35
N GLY A 58 -11.58 0.31 -5.33
CA GLY A 58 -11.08 -0.05 -4.00
C GLY A 58 -11.95 0.28 -2.79
N GLU A 59 -13.27 0.34 -2.90
CA GLU A 59 -14.15 0.42 -1.73
C GLU A 59 -14.32 -0.99 -1.13
N THR A 60 -13.43 -1.37 -0.22
CA THR A 60 -13.74 -2.39 0.79
C THR A 60 -14.53 -1.70 1.89
N VAL A 61 -15.85 -1.87 1.85
CA VAL A 61 -16.80 -1.45 2.89
C VAL A 61 -16.62 -2.37 4.09
N GLU A 62 -16.06 -1.89 5.20
CA GLU A 62 -15.99 -2.61 6.48
C GLU A 62 -17.14 -2.15 7.38
N GLY A 63 -17.83 -3.12 7.98
CA GLY A 63 -19.22 -3.04 8.40
C GLY A 63 -19.58 -1.98 9.45
N LYS A 64 -20.66 -1.26 9.18
CA LYS A 64 -21.41 -0.50 10.18
C LYS A 64 -22.23 -1.48 11.03
N VAL A 65 -21.79 -1.77 12.25
CA VAL A 65 -22.68 -2.31 13.29
C VAL A 65 -23.53 -1.16 13.81
N VAL A 66 -24.80 -1.14 13.40
CA VAL A 66 -25.83 -0.29 14.00
C VAL A 66 -26.34 -1.02 15.25
N GLU A 67 -25.84 -0.67 16.44
CA GLU A 67 -26.49 -1.07 17.69
C GLU A 67 -27.61 -0.05 17.98
N PRO A 68 -28.88 -0.47 18.07
CA PRO A 68 -30.01 0.43 18.25
C PRO A 68 -30.15 0.81 19.73
N ASP A 69 -29.53 1.91 20.13
CA ASP A 69 -29.69 2.48 21.48
C ASP A 69 -30.99 3.30 21.59
N GLN A 70 -32.11 2.61 21.39
CA GLN A 70 -33.48 3.10 21.66
C GLN A 70 -33.91 2.83 23.11
N ARG A 71 -32.98 2.62 24.06
CA ARG A 71 -33.32 2.32 25.46
C ARG A 71 -33.34 3.54 26.39
N ASP A 72 -32.87 4.69 25.94
CA ASP A 72 -32.77 5.89 26.79
C ASP A 72 -33.97 6.85 26.65
N ARG A 73 -34.95 6.50 25.82
CA ARG A 73 -36.16 7.33 25.61
C ARG A 73 -37.26 7.13 26.67
N ASN A 74 -37.01 6.35 27.72
CA ASN A 74 -38.01 5.94 28.70
C ASN A 74 -37.54 6.06 30.16
N ALA A 75 -36.74 7.08 30.46
CA ALA A 75 -36.38 7.53 31.80
C ALA A 75 -36.97 8.91 32.09
#